data_AF-A0A120FI73-F1
#
_entry.id   AF-A0A120FI73-F1
#
_cell.length_a   1.000
_cell.length_b   1.000
_cell.length_c   1.000
_cell.angle_alpha   90.00
_cell.angle_beta   90.00
_cell.angle_gamma   90.00
#
_symmetry.space_group_name_H-M   'P 1'
#
loop_
_entity.id
_entity.type
_entity.pdbx_description
1 polymer ?
#
loop_
_entity_poly.entity_id
_entity_poly.type
_entity_poly.pdbx_seq_one_letter_code
_entity_poly.pdbx_strand_id
1 'polypeptide(L)' 'MELRETVKEWRRDGALSQSRAAEILGVPLRSLQHIEQGRAFRYAAMMTLAVEALKGMEHHGA' A
#
# COMPACT_ATOMS: atom_id res chain seq x y z
N MET A 1 10.59 -6.06 -5.89
CA MET A 1 9.21 -6.57 -5.76
C MET A 1 8.30 -5.69 -6.59
N GLU A 2 7.36 -6.25 -7.35
CA GLU A 2 6.37 -5.47 -8.09
C GLU A 2 5.48 -4.66 -7.12
N LEU A 3 5.12 -3.43 -7.48
CA LEU A 3 4.33 -2.52 -6.61
C LEU A 3 3.03 -3.18 -6.13
N ARG A 4 2.37 -3.90 -7.04
CA ARG A 4 1.14 -4.64 -6.77
C ARG A 4 1.29 -5.56 -5.56
N GLU A 5 2.35 -6.38 -5.54
CA GLU A 5 2.55 -7.37 -4.49
C GLU A 5 2.95 -6.69 -3.18
N THR A 6 3.78 -5.64 -3.27
CA THR A 6 4.18 -4.82 -2.10
C THR A 6 2.95 -4.28 -1.35
N VAL A 7 1.99 -3.71 -2.08
CA VAL A 7 0.75 -3.15 -1.51
C VAL A 7 -0.16 -4.24 -0.97
N LYS A 8 -0.33 -5.35 -1.69
CA LYS A 8 -1.18 -6.49 -1.25
C LYS A 8 -0.67 -7.13 0.02
N GLU A 9 0.65 -7.36 0.11
CA GLU A 9 1.28 -7.96 1.28
C GLU A 9 1.11 -7.06 2.49
N TRP A 10 1.49 -5.78 2.39
CA TRP A 10 1.29 -4.82 3.47
C TRP A 10 -0.16 -4.80 3.97
N ARG A 11 -1.13 -4.73 3.05
CA ARG A 11 -2.55 -4.71 3.42
C ARG A 11 -2.98 -6.01 4.12
N ARG A 12 -2.53 -7.16 3.62
CA ARG A 12 -2.85 -8.47 4.20
C ARG A 12 -2.25 -8.60 5.60
N ASP A 13 -0.98 -8.23 5.75
CA ASP A 13 -0.23 -8.39 6.99
C ASP A 13 -0.81 -7.46 8.09
N GLY A 14 -1.25 -6.25 7.73
CA GLY A 14 -1.97 -5.34 8.62
C GLY A 14 -3.49 -5.62 8.77
N ALA A 15 -4.02 -6.70 8.19
CA ALA A 15 -5.44 -7.05 8.16
C ALA A 15 -6.36 -5.89 7.69
N LEU A 16 -5.88 -5.08 6.75
CA LEU A 16 -6.55 -3.86 6.30
C LEU A 16 -7.54 -4.17 5.15
N SER A 17 -8.70 -3.51 5.18
CA SER A 17 -9.57 -3.45 4.00
C SER A 17 -8.95 -2.53 2.93
N GLN A 18 -9.38 -2.66 1.67
CA GLN A 18 -8.92 -1.75 0.61
C GLN A 18 -9.30 -0.29 0.87
N SER A 19 -10.49 -0.04 1.45
CA SER A 19 -10.89 1.33 1.81
C SER A 19 -9.97 1.91 2.88
N ARG A 20 -9.68 1.14 3.94
CA ARG A 20 -8.82 1.61 5.03
C ARG A 20 -7.37 1.83 4.57
N ALA A 21 -6.85 0.93 3.76
CA ALA A 21 -5.52 1.08 3.16
C ALA A 21 -5.43 2.33 2.28
N ALA A 22 -6.48 2.62 1.50
CA ALA A 22 -6.52 3.82 0.65
C ALA A 22 -6.55 5.11 1.48
N GLU A 23 -7.30 5.12 2.58
CA GLU A 23 -7.30 6.23 3.55
C GLU A 23 -5.91 6.45 4.16
N ILE A 24 -5.25 5.39 4.63
CA ILE A 24 -3.91 5.47 5.24
C ILE A 24 -2.88 6.01 4.24
N LEU A 25 -2.93 5.52 3.00
CA LEU A 25 -2.04 5.96 1.92
C LEU A 25 -2.41 7.35 1.35
N GLY A 26 -3.55 7.92 1.76
CA GLY A 26 -4.02 9.20 1.24
C GLY A 26 -4.35 9.18 -0.25
N VAL A 27 -4.81 8.04 -0.79
CA VAL A 27 -5.16 7.88 -2.21
C VAL A 27 -6.62 7.52 -2.41
N PRO A 28 -7.23 7.80 -3.58
CA PRO A 28 -8.55 7.30 -3.90
C PRO A 28 -8.59 5.77 -3.88
N LEU A 29 -9.67 5.17 -3.37
CA LEU A 29 -9.87 3.71 -3.34
C LEU A 29 -9.66 3.06 -4.72
N ARG A 30 -10.20 3.70 -5.77
CA ARG A 30 -10.05 3.21 -7.14
C ARG A 30 -8.57 3.15 -7.60
N SER A 31 -7.74 4.09 -7.13
CA SER A 31 -6.30 4.08 -7.42
C SER A 31 -5.62 2.89 -6.75
N LEU A 32 -5.93 2.63 -5.47
CA LEU A 32 -5.42 1.45 -4.76
C LEU A 32 -5.83 0.15 -5.47
N GLN A 33 -7.10 0.02 -5.85
CA GLN A 33 -7.61 -1.16 -6.54
C GLN A 33 -6.92 -1.39 -7.88
N HIS A 34 -6.68 -0.34 -8.67
CA HIS A 34 -5.94 -0.45 -9.91
C HIS A 34 -4.49 -0.90 -9.70
N ILE A 35 -3.82 -0.40 -8.66
CA ILE A 35 -2.47 -0.86 -8.28
C ILE A 35 -2.50 -2.35 -7.93
N GLU A 36 -3.45 -2.80 -7.10
CA GLU A 36 -3.59 -4.21 -6.71
C GLU A 36 -3.98 -5.13 -7.89
N GLN A 37 -4.58 -4.59 -8.95
CA GLN A 37 -4.84 -5.30 -10.21
C GLN A 37 -3.59 -5.39 -11.11
N GLY A 38 -2.51 -4.68 -10.79
CA GLY A 38 -1.28 -4.65 -11.58
C GLY A 38 -1.28 -3.58 -12.68
N ARG A 39 -2.19 -2.60 -12.62
CA ARG A 39 -2.14 -1.47 -13.54
C ARG A 39 -0.95 -0.57 -13.21
N ALA A 40 -0.31 -0.04 -14.24
CA ALA A 40 0.80 0.90 -14.09
C ALA A 40 0.37 2.12 -13.25
N PHE A 41 1.22 2.48 -12.28
CA PHE A 41 1.03 3.65 -11.44
C PHE A 41 2.22 4.59 -11.61
N ARG A 42 1.94 5.86 -11.95
CA ARG A 42 2.97 6.85 -12.31
C ARG A 42 4.06 7.00 -11.25
N TYR A 43 3.69 6.90 -9.98
CA TYR A 43 4.57 7.13 -8.85
C TYR A 43 4.85 5.85 -8.07
N ALA A 44 5.12 4.75 -8.78
CA ALA A 44 5.33 3.43 -8.18
C ALA A 44 6.43 3.45 -7.10
N ALA A 45 7.57 4.07 -7.37
CA ALA A 45 8.67 4.15 -6.40
C ALA A 45 8.27 4.89 -5.12
N MET A 46 7.54 6.02 -5.22
CA MET A 46 7.06 6.75 -4.04
C MET A 46 6.06 5.92 -3.24
N MET A 47 5.16 5.20 -3.92
CA MET A 47 4.20 4.33 -3.25
C MET A 47 4.90 3.18 -2.51
N THR A 48 5.92 2.57 -3.10
CA THR A 48 6.74 1.55 -2.44
C THR A 48 7.38 2.10 -1.16
N LEU A 49 8.02 3.27 -1.24
CA LEU A 49 8.64 3.91 -0.07
C LEU A 49 7.62 4.23 1.02
N ALA A 50 6.42 4.72 0.65
CA ALA A 50 5.35 5.00 1.61
C ALA A 50 4.90 3.72 2.35
N VAL A 51 4.70 2.62 1.61
CA VAL A 51 4.32 1.33 2.20
C VAL A 51 5.43 0.78 3.11
N GLU A 52 6.68 0.85 2.70
CA GLU A 52 7.82 0.41 3.52
C GLU A 52 7.95 1.21 4.82
N ALA A 53 7.77 2.53 4.75
CA ALA A 53 7.76 3.39 5.94
C ALA A 53 6.61 3.01 6.90
N LEU A 54 5.42 2.72 6.38
CA LEU A 54 4.27 2.29 7.18
C LEU A 54 4.55 0.94 7.87
N LYS A 55 5.13 -0.04 7.16
CA LYS A 55 5.57 -1.32 7.76
C LYS A 55 6.56 -1.09 8.92
N GLY A 56 7.53 -0.18 8.74
CA GLY A 56 8.55 0.10 9.76
C GLY A 56 8.01 0.79 11.02
N MET A 57 6.97 1.63 10.88
CA MET A 57 6.34 2.31 12.01
C MET A 57 5.51 1.36 12.88
N GLU A 58 4.87 0.35 12.31
CA GLU A 58 4.11 -0.66 13.06
C GLU A 58 5.02 -1.48 14.01
N HIS A 59 6.29 -1.67 13.67
CA HIS A 59 7.25 -2.41 14.49
C HIS A 59 7.89 -1.58 15.63
N HIS A 60 7.81 -0.25 15.61
CA HIS A 60 8.43 0.63 16.63
C HIS A 60 7.45 1.11 17.71
N GLY A 61 6.19 0.65 17.66
CA GLY A 61 5.14 1.02 18.62
C GLY A 61 4.81 -0.03 19.68
N ALA A 62 5.62 -1.08 19.82
CA ALA A 62 5.44 -2.16 20.79
C ALA A 62 6.36 -2.00 22.01
#